data_AF-J9F5T8-F1
#
_entry.id   AF-J9F5T8-F1
#
_cell.length_a   1.000
_cell.length_b   1.000
_cell.length_c   1.000
_cell.angle_alpha   90.00
_cell.angle_beta   90.00
_cell.angle_gamma   90.00
#
_symmetry.space_group_name_H-M   'P 1'
#
loop_
_entity.id
_entity.type
_entity.pdbx_description
1 polymer ?
#
loop_
_entity_poly.entity_id
_entity_poly.type
_entity_poly.pdbx_seq_one_letter_code
_entity_poly.pdbx_strand_id
1 'polypeptide(L)'
;SPEQAVILWQESRLSLSRCYEKAPEILKVHGSVIGTLGNFSASIGKAKSKKTFNVSAIVAAALKNGTVLRYAAELPEENGKCFI
;
A
#
# COMPACT_ATOMS: atom_id res chain seq x y z
N SER A 1 -1.65 -20.96 18.57
CA SER A 1 -3.08 -21.28 18.73
C SER A 1 -3.92 -20.18 18.07
N PRO A 2 -5.22 -20.40 17.86
CA PRO A 2 -6.14 -19.35 17.42
C PRO A 2 -6.08 -18.08 18.28
N GLU A 3 -5.87 -18.18 19.60
CA GLU A 3 -5.72 -16.99 20.46
C GLU A 3 -4.47 -16.18 20.13
N GLN A 4 -3.33 -16.86 19.90
CA GLN A 4 -2.09 -16.18 19.53
C GLN A 4 -2.22 -15.43 18.19
N ALA A 5 -2.95 -15.97 17.23
CA ALA A 5 -3.19 -15.29 15.95
C ALA A 5 -4.04 -14.03 16.12
N VAL A 6 -5.03 -14.05 17.01
CA VAL A 6 -5.87 -12.88 17.32
C VAL A 6 -5.05 -11.79 18.02
N ILE A 7 -4.20 -12.16 18.98
CA ILE A 7 -3.29 -11.22 19.66
C ILE A 7 -2.35 -10.58 18.65
N LEU A 8 -1.68 -11.37 17.83
CA LEU A 8 -0.76 -10.88 16.81
C LEU A 8 -1.46 -9.95 15.81
N TRP A 9 -2.69 -10.29 15.41
CA TRP A 9 -3.50 -9.44 14.55
C TRP A 9 -3.80 -8.09 15.21
N GLN A 10 -4.26 -8.07 16.47
CA GLN A 10 -4.55 -6.83 17.19
C GLN A 10 -3.30 -5.96 17.35
N GLU A 11 -2.15 -6.55 17.70
CA GLU A 11 -0.88 -5.83 17.85
C GLU A 11 -0.33 -5.30 16.52
N SER A 12 -0.62 -5.96 15.40
CA SER A 12 -0.20 -5.52 14.07
C SER A 12 -0.99 -4.32 13.52
N ARG A 13 -2.08 -3.89 14.18
CA ARG A 13 -2.91 -2.78 13.71
C ARG A 13 -2.23 -1.44 13.96
N LEU A 14 -2.11 -0.65 12.90
CA LEU A 14 -1.63 0.73 12.99
C LEU A 14 -2.79 1.68 13.29
N SER A 15 -2.63 2.49 14.34
CA SER A 15 -3.51 3.63 14.59
C SER A 15 -3.08 4.83 13.74
N LEU A 16 -4.04 5.44 13.04
CA LEU A 16 -3.82 6.65 12.22
C LEU A 16 -3.66 7.93 13.07
N SER A 17 -4.09 7.90 14.34
CA SER A 17 -3.97 9.05 15.26
C SER A 17 -2.67 9.05 16.07
N ARG A 18 -1.83 8.03 15.91
CA ARG A 18 -0.60 7.86 16.69
C ARG A 18 0.59 8.38 15.89
N CYS A 19 1.48 9.13 16.54
CA CYS A 19 2.77 9.48 15.97
C CYS A 19 3.75 8.33 16.16
N TYR A 20 4.48 7.98 15.11
CA TYR A 20 5.51 6.94 15.14
C TYR A 20 6.86 7.60 14.81
N GLU A 21 7.87 7.41 15.67
CA GLU A 21 9.22 7.95 15.45
C GLU A 21 9.90 7.34 14.22
N LYS A 22 9.61 6.08 13.92
CA LYS A 22 10.06 5.36 12.73
C LYS A 22 8.86 4.93 11.91
N ALA A 23 9.00 4.97 10.58
CA ALA A 23 7.97 4.49 9.67
C ALA A 23 7.66 3.01 10.02
N PRO A 24 6.39 2.66 10.28
CA PRO A 24 6.02 1.29 10.60
C PRO A 24 6.46 0.30 9.52
N GLU A 25 7.09 -0.79 9.93
CA GLU A 25 7.55 -1.85 9.04
C GLU A 25 6.37 -2.73 8.61
N ILE A 26 6.15 -2.85 7.30
CA ILE A 26 4.99 -3.55 6.73
C ILE A 26 5.39 -4.91 6.15
N LEU A 27 6.59 -5.02 5.58
CA LEU A 27 7.04 -6.25 4.93
C LEU A 27 8.51 -6.54 5.22
N LYS A 28 8.80 -7.79 5.61
CA LYS A 28 10.15 -8.30 5.88
C LYS A 28 10.42 -9.58 5.10
N VAL A 29 11.66 -9.74 4.65
CA VAL A 29 12.18 -10.96 4.03
C VAL A 29 13.51 -11.30 4.71
N HIS A 30 13.62 -12.50 5.29
CA HIS A 30 14.81 -12.94 6.03
C HIS A 30 15.30 -11.94 7.10
N GLY A 31 14.36 -11.32 7.83
CA GLY A 31 14.68 -10.32 8.87
C GLY A 31 14.98 -8.91 8.33
N SER A 32 15.12 -8.73 7.02
CA SER A 32 15.35 -7.43 6.39
C SER A 32 14.02 -6.76 6.01
N VAL A 33 13.86 -5.48 6.32
CA VAL A 33 12.69 -4.68 5.95
C VAL A 33 12.74 -4.34 4.47
N ILE A 34 11.70 -4.68 3.72
CA ILE A 34 11.57 -4.37 2.29
C ILE A 34 10.38 -3.44 1.98
N GLY A 35 9.56 -3.13 2.99
CA GLY A 35 8.46 -2.20 2.87
C GLY A 35 8.08 -1.60 4.22
N THR A 36 7.88 -0.29 4.24
CA THR A 36 7.34 0.49 5.36
C THR A 36 6.03 1.16 4.95
N LEU A 37 5.30 1.71 5.91
CA LEU A 37 4.11 2.49 5.62
C LEU A 37 4.49 3.67 4.70
N GLY A 38 3.79 3.82 3.57
CA GLY A 38 3.99 4.91 2.60
C GLY A 38 5.07 4.69 1.53
N ASN A 39 5.70 3.51 1.44
CA ASN A 39 6.59 3.16 0.32
C ASN A 39 6.27 1.83 -0.37
N PHE A 40 5.24 1.12 0.13
CA PHE A 40 4.86 -0.19 -0.37
C PHE A 40 3.39 -0.18 -0.81
N SER A 41 3.13 -0.82 -1.94
CA SER A 41 1.78 -1.00 -2.48
C SER A 41 1.63 -2.42 -3.02
N ALA A 42 0.47 -3.04 -2.81
CA ALA A 42 0.19 -4.38 -3.29
C ALA A 42 -1.24 -4.50 -3.84
N SER A 43 -1.37 -5.14 -4.99
CA SER A 43 -2.67 -5.51 -5.59
C SER A 43 -2.86 -7.02 -5.49
N ILE A 44 -3.65 -7.47 -4.52
CA ILE A 44 -3.92 -8.90 -4.26
C ILE A 44 -5.32 -9.32 -4.72
N GLY A 45 -5.51 -10.61 -4.99
CA GLY A 45 -6.80 -11.16 -5.42
C GLY A 45 -6.67 -12.54 -6.08
N LYS A 46 -7.81 -13.22 -6.27
CA LYS A 46 -7.89 -14.56 -6.87
C LYS A 46 -7.37 -14.58 -8.32
N ALA A 47 -7.18 -15.77 -8.88
CA ALA A 47 -6.89 -15.91 -10.31
C ALA A 47 -7.97 -15.20 -11.16
N LYS A 48 -7.57 -14.56 -12.26
CA LYS A 48 -8.45 -13.82 -13.17
C LYS A 48 -9.21 -12.63 -12.53
N SER A 49 -8.86 -12.19 -11.32
CA SER A 49 -9.49 -11.06 -10.62
C SER A 49 -9.06 -9.67 -11.13
N LYS A 50 -8.59 -9.56 -12.38
CA LYS A 50 -8.21 -8.28 -13.00
C LYS A 50 -7.10 -7.48 -12.26
N LYS A 51 -6.19 -8.14 -11.52
CA LYS A 51 -5.08 -7.47 -10.81
C LYS A 51 -4.26 -6.55 -11.72
N THR A 52 -3.81 -7.07 -12.88
CA THR A 52 -3.03 -6.30 -13.85
C THR A 52 -3.81 -5.10 -14.36
N PHE A 53 -5.10 -5.28 -14.67
CA PHE A 53 -5.98 -4.21 -15.12
C PHE A 53 -6.15 -3.11 -14.06
N ASN A 54 -6.30 -3.48 -12.77
CA ASN A 54 -6.39 -2.50 -11.68
C ASN A 54 -5.10 -1.68 -11.56
N VAL A 55 -3.93 -2.32 -11.62
CA VAL A 55 -2.64 -1.62 -11.62
C VAL A 55 -2.52 -0.69 -12.83
N SER A 56 -2.91 -1.14 -14.02
CA SER A 56 -2.92 -0.29 -15.21
C SER A 56 -3.86 0.91 -15.07
N ALA A 57 -5.03 0.75 -14.46
CA ALA A 57 -5.96 1.86 -14.24
C ALA A 57 -5.41 2.90 -13.25
N ILE A 58 -4.72 2.45 -12.20
CA ILE A 58 -4.00 3.33 -11.26
C ILE A 58 -2.91 4.13 -12.00
N VAL A 59 -2.08 3.45 -12.80
CA VAL A 59 -1.02 4.11 -13.57
C VAL A 59 -1.61 5.11 -14.57
N ALA A 60 -2.72 4.77 -15.22
CA ALA A 60 -3.41 5.67 -16.15
C ALA A 60 -3.99 6.90 -15.42
N ALA A 61 -4.54 6.75 -14.21
CA ALA A 61 -4.99 7.86 -13.39
C ALA A 61 -3.83 8.81 -13.07
N ALA A 62 -2.70 8.26 -12.63
CA ALA A 62 -1.51 9.00 -12.28
C ALA A 62 -0.93 9.76 -13.49
N LEU A 63 -0.81 9.11 -14.65
CA LEU A 63 -0.34 9.75 -15.90
C LEU A 63 -1.27 10.86 -16.40
N LYS A 64 -2.56 10.78 -16.08
CA LYS A 64 -3.56 11.80 -16.43
C LYS A 64 -3.61 12.95 -15.41
N ASN A 65 -2.97 12.81 -14.24
CA ASN A 65 -3.17 13.69 -13.10
C ASN A 65 -4.66 13.89 -12.79
N GLY A 66 -5.37 12.80 -12.54
CA GLY A 66 -6.79 12.84 -12.27
C GLY A 66 -7.40 11.46 -12.09
N THR A 67 -8.68 11.33 -12.48
CA THR A 67 -9.44 10.11 -12.22
C THR A 67 -9.55 9.23 -13.46
N VAL A 68 -9.25 7.93 -13.29
CA VAL A 68 -9.57 6.84 -14.23
C VAL A 68 -10.33 5.75 -13.48
N LEU A 69 -11.52 5.40 -13.98
CA LEU A 69 -12.47 4.52 -13.28
C LEU A 69 -12.78 5.04 -11.87
N ARG A 70 -12.26 4.37 -10.84
CA ARG A 70 -12.42 4.71 -9.41
C ARG A 70 -11.12 5.11 -8.74
N TYR A 71 -10.03 5.21 -9.51
CA TYR A 71 -8.72 5.60 -8.99
C TYR A 71 -8.49 7.07 -9.31
N ALA A 72 -8.13 7.85 -8.30
CA ALA A 72 -7.68 9.23 -8.43
C ALA A 72 -6.22 9.27 -8.02
N ALA A 73 -5.34 9.74 -8.90
CA ALA A 73 -3.91 9.81 -8.63
C ALA A 73 -3.28 10.98 -9.39
N GLU A 74 -2.21 11.51 -8.82
CA GLU A 74 -1.46 12.62 -9.41
C GLU A 74 0.04 12.31 -9.33
N LEU A 75 0.72 12.46 -10.47
CA LEU A 75 2.17 12.49 -10.55
C LEU A 75 2.64 13.92 -10.25
N PRO A 76 3.47 14.11 -9.22
CA PRO A 76 4.09 15.41 -8.97
C PRO A 76 4.99 15.80 -10.15
N GLU A 77 5.06 17.10 -10.45
CA GLU A 77 5.88 17.65 -11.53
C GLU A 77 7.40 17.53 -11.27
N GLU A 78 7.79 17.41 -10.00
CA GLU A 78 9.17 17.16 -9.55
C GLU A 78 9.37 15.70 -9.14
N ASN A 79 10.57 15.33 -8.67
CA ASN A 79 10.91 13.99 -8.13
C ASN A 79 10.18 13.66 -6.80
N GLY A 80 8.89 13.96 -6.70
CA GLY A 80 8.03 13.62 -5.59
C GLY A 80 7.48 12.20 -5.69
N LYS A 81 6.90 11.73 -4.58
CA LYS A 81 6.19 10.45 -4.55
C LYS A 81 4.81 10.61 -5.18
N CYS A 82 4.42 9.66 -6.03
CA CYS A 82 3.05 9.53 -6.50
C CYS A 82 2.14 9.10 -5.33
N PHE A 83 1.01 9.78 -5.16
CA PHE A 83 -0.03 9.43 -4.18
C PHE A 83 -1.24 8.86 -4.93
N ILE A 84 -1.76 7.73 -4.45
CA ILE A 84 -2.82 6.91 -5.07
C ILE A 84 -3.90 6.64 -4.02
#